data_AF-A0A2A2HB47-F1
#
_entry.id   AF-A0A2A2HB47-F1
#
_cell.length_a   1.000
_cell.length_b   1.000
_cell.length_c   1.000
_cell.angle_alpha   90.00
_cell.angle_beta   90.00
_cell.angle_gamma   90.00
#
_symmetry.space_group_name_H-M   'P 1'
#
loop_
_entity.id
_entity.type
_entity.pdbx_description
1 polymer ?
#
loop_
_entity_poly.entity_id
_entity_poly.type
_entity_poly.pdbx_seq_one_letter_code
_entity_poly.pdbx_strand_id
1 'polypeptide(L)' 'MFKGLSQRGKNIYIGAELKDKLDKIVLDIGHYIGRPITLSEFIRYMVEKYSDEARNKLKEILGSVEERRQIKEDKF' A
#
# COMPACT_ATOMS: atom_id res chain seq x y z
N MET A 1 21.42 4.08 -1.68
CA MET A 1 20.87 3.03 -2.57
C MET A 1 19.37 2.88 -2.30
N PHE A 2 18.54 3.79 -2.82
CA PHE A 2 17.05 3.77 -2.72
C PHE A 2 16.37 4.57 -3.84
N LYS A 3 17.09 5.52 -4.48
CA LYS A 3 16.59 6.36 -5.59
C LYS A 3 16.01 5.58 -6.78
N GLY A 4 16.40 4.32 -6.98
CA GLY A 4 15.84 3.47 -8.04
C GLY A 4 14.41 2.98 -7.77
N LEU A 5 13.97 2.99 -6.51
CA LEU A 5 12.63 2.52 -6.11
C LEU A 5 11.53 3.57 -6.35
N SER A 6 11.87 4.86 -6.33
CA SER A 6 10.89 5.97 -6.39
C SER A 6 10.77 6.61 -7.78
N GLN A 7 11.09 5.89 -8.86
CA GLN A 7 10.99 6.45 -10.21
C GLN A 7 9.52 6.70 -10.58
N ARG A 8 9.24 7.92 -11.06
CA ARG A 8 7.91 8.33 -11.51
C ARG A 8 7.45 7.43 -12.66
N GLY A 9 6.19 7.00 -12.62
CA GLY A 9 5.57 6.22 -13.70
C GLY A 9 5.86 4.71 -13.66
N LYS A 10 6.42 4.17 -12.57
CA LYS A 10 6.54 2.72 -12.41
C LYS A 10 5.21 2.06 -12.06
N ASN A 11 4.94 0.92 -12.70
CA ASN A 11 3.83 0.04 -12.33
C ASN A 11 4.13 -0.70 -11.03
N ILE A 12 3.11 -0.87 -10.19
CA ILE A 12 3.18 -1.65 -8.96
C ILE A 12 2.46 -2.97 -9.19
N TYR A 13 3.15 -4.08 -8.95
CA TYR A 13 2.51 -5.40 -8.93
C TYR A 13 2.03 -5.71 -7.52
N ILE A 14 0.77 -6.13 -7.39
CA ILE A 14 0.11 -6.38 -6.09
C ILE A 14 -0.32 -7.84 -5.89
N GLY A 15 -0.10 -8.72 -6.87
CA GLY A 15 -0.57 -10.11 -6.81
C GLY A 15 -2.03 -10.27 -7.24
N ALA A 16 -2.37 -11.46 -7.75
CA ALA A 16 -3.69 -11.76 -8.31
C ALA A 16 -4.81 -11.69 -7.26
N GLU A 17 -4.62 -12.28 -6.08
CA GLU A 17 -5.66 -12.32 -5.04
C GLU A 17 -6.06 -10.93 -4.53
N LEU A 18 -5.07 -10.05 -4.32
CA LEU A 18 -5.34 -8.68 -3.90
C LEU A 18 -5.99 -7.87 -5.04
N LYS A 19 -5.60 -8.12 -6.29
CA LYS A 19 -6.23 -7.51 -7.45
C LYS A 19 -7.70 -7.90 -7.56
N ASP A 20 -8.02 -9.19 -7.43
CA ASP A 20 -9.41 -9.68 -7.45
C ASP A 20 -10.25 -9.08 -6.32
N LYS A 21 -9.66 -8.94 -5.13
CA LYS A 21 -10.33 -8.28 -4.01
C LYS A 21 -10.64 -6.81 -4.29
N LEU A 22 -9.68 -6.07 -4.87
CA LEU A 22 -9.89 -4.68 -5.26
C LEU A 22 -10.96 -4.54 -6.34
N ASP A 23 -10.97 -5.44 -7.33
CA ASP A 23 -11.98 -5.44 -8.39
C ASP A 23 -13.39 -5.60 -7.82
N LYS A 24 -13.59 -6.54 -6.90
CA LYS A 24 -14.88 -6.75 -6.25
C LYS A 24 -15.35 -5.52 -5.49
N ILE A 25 -14.47 -4.85 -4.76
CA ILE A 25 -14.80 -3.61 -4.03
C ILE A 25 -15.23 -2.51 -5.00
N VAL A 26 -14.45 -2.28 -6.06
CA VAL A 26 -14.75 -1.22 -7.03
C VAL A 26 -16.04 -1.50 -7.79
N LEU A 27 -16.30 -2.77 -8.14
CA LEU A 27 -17.57 -3.19 -8.75
C LEU A 27 -18.75 -2.93 -7.81
N ASP A 28 -18.64 -3.31 -6.53
CA ASP A 28 -19.69 -3.10 -5.53
C ASP A 28 -20.05 -1.61 -5.38
N ILE A 29 -19.04 -0.74 -5.24
CA ILE A 29 -19.26 0.71 -5.17
C ILE A 29 -19.91 1.21 -6.46
N GLY A 30 -19.45 0.74 -7.63
CA GLY A 30 -20.00 1.13 -8.92
C GLY A 30 -21.47 0.73 -9.09
N HIS A 31 -21.84 -0.46 -8.63
CA HIS A 31 -23.23 -0.90 -8.56
C HIS A 31 -24.06 -0.02 -7.63
N TYR A 32 -23.54 0.29 -6.45
CA TYR A 32 -24.22 1.14 -5.47
C TYR A 32 -24.51 2.55 -6.00
N ILE A 33 -23.55 3.18 -6.68
CA ILE A 33 -23.71 4.55 -7.20
C ILE A 33 -24.33 4.62 -8.60
N GLY A 34 -24.58 3.47 -9.24
CA GLY A 34 -25.16 3.39 -10.59
C GLY A 34 -24.23 3.86 -11.72
N ARG A 35 -22.91 3.88 -11.51
CA ARG A 35 -21.93 4.17 -12.57
C ARG A 35 -20.62 3.40 -12.37
N PRO A 36 -19.90 3.06 -13.45
CA PRO A 36 -18.59 2.45 -13.35
C PRO A 36 -17.60 3.34 -12.57
N ILE A 37 -16.75 2.71 -11.78
CA ILE A 37 -15.64 3.35 -11.08
C ILE A 37 -14.38 2.58 -11.47
N THR A 38 -13.26 3.27 -11.58
CA THR A 38 -11.97 2.67 -11.89
C THR A 38 -11.19 2.34 -10.63
N LEU A 39 -10.34 1.31 -10.69
CA LEU A 39 -9.36 1.03 -9.63
C LEU A 39 -8.46 2.23 -9.37
N SER A 40 -8.07 2.97 -10.41
CA SER A 40 -7.22 4.14 -10.27
C SER A 40 -7.87 5.22 -9.41
N GLU A 41 -9.18 5.45 -9.56
CA GLU A 41 -9.92 6.38 -8.70
C GLU A 41 -9.93 5.92 -7.24
N PHE A 42 -10.23 4.63 -7.01
CA PHE A 42 -10.21 4.05 -5.67
C PHE A 42 -8.83 4.15 -5.01
N ILE A 43 -7.78 3.75 -5.72
CA ILE A 43 -6.40 3.81 -5.21
C ILE A 43 -5.96 5.26 -4.98
N ARG A 44 -6.32 6.20 -5.87
CA ARG A 44 -6.04 7.62 -5.67
C ARG A 44 -6.64 8.13 -4.35
N TYR A 45 -7.91 7.83 -4.10
CA TYR A 45 -8.57 8.18 -2.84
C TYR A 45 -7.82 7.59 -1.63
N MET A 46 -7.46 6.31 -1.70
CA MET A 46 -6.74 5.64 -0.61
C MET A 46 -5.39 6.29 -0.33
N VAL A 47 -4.63 6.64 -1.38
CA VAL A 47 -3.34 7.33 -1.24
C VAL A 47 -3.53 8.72 -0.63
N GLU A 48 -4.48 9.50 -1.13
CA GLU A 48 -4.70 10.88 -0.66
C GLU A 48 -5.20 10.96 0.79
N LYS A 49 -5.91 9.93 1.27
CA LYS A 49 -6.53 9.95 2.61
C LYS A 49 -5.76 9.18 3.68
N TYR A 50 -5.07 8.10 3.31
CA TYR A 50 -4.51 7.16 4.29
C TYR A 50 -3.00 6.97 4.18
N SER A 51 -2.29 7.66 3.27
CA SER A 51 -0.85 7.44 3.09
C SER A 51 -0.01 7.77 4.33
N ASP A 52 -0.37 8.81 5.08
CA ASP A 52 0.38 9.21 6.27
C ASP A 52 0.21 8.21 7.42
N GLU A 53 -1.02 7.74 7.62
CA GLU A 53 -1.32 6.70 8.61
C GLU A 53 -0.59 5.40 8.24
N ALA A 54 -0.72 4.95 6.98
CA ALA A 54 -0.05 3.76 6.49
C ALA A 54 1.47 3.85 6.65
N ARG A 55 2.06 5.02 6.35
CA ARG A 55 3.51 5.26 6.54
C ARG A 55 3.91 5.09 8.00
N ASN A 56 3.17 5.69 8.94
CA ASN A 56 3.52 5.64 10.36
C ASN A 56 3.40 4.22 10.90
N LYS A 57 2.29 3.54 10.59
CA LYS A 57 2.06 2.15 11.01
C LYS A 57 3.09 1.18 10.44
N LEU A 58 3.52 1.38 9.18
CA LEU A 58 4.60 0.58 8.60
C LEU A 58 5.94 0.83 9.29
N LYS A 59 6.24 2.07 9.71
CA LYS A 59 7.45 2.34 10.49
C LYS A 59 7.42 1.64 11.84
N GLU A 60 6.28 1.68 12.53
CA GLU A 60 6.08 0.98 13.82
C GLU A 60 6.27 -0.54 13.68
N ILE A 61 5.65 -1.15 12.66
CA ILE A 61 5.73 -2.60 12.43
C ILE A 61 7.15 -3.03 12.06
N LEU A 62 7.80 -2.28 11.16
CA LEU A 62 9.11 -2.67 10.62
C LEU A 62 10.26 -2.30 11.56
N GLY A 63 10.02 -1.40 12.53
CA GLY A 63 11.03 -0.89 13.44
C GLY A 63 12.10 -0.04 12.75
N SER A 64 12.82 0.72 13.58
CA SER A 64 14.00 1.47 13.15
C SER A 64 15.13 0.52 12.74
N VAL A 65 16.17 1.07 12.11
CA VAL A 65 17.37 0.30 11.77
C VAL A 65 18.11 -0.13 13.04
N GLU A 66 18.08 0.71 14.08
CA GLU A 66 18.75 0.50 15.36
C GLU A 66 18.03 -0.57 16.18
N GLU A 67 16.70 -0.51 16.27
CA GLU A 67 15.86 -1.51 16.94
C GLU A 67 16.05 -2.90 16.31
N ARG A 68 16.12 -2.98 14.98
CA ARG A 68 16.36 -4.24 14.28
C ARG A 68 17.78 -4.78 14.45
N ARG A 69 18.76 -3.93 14.76
CA ARG A 69 20.14 -4.35 15.04
C ARG A 69 20.26 -4.90 16.46
N GLN A 70 19.67 -4.23 17.45
CA GLN A 70 19.63 -4.70 18.84
C GLN A 70 18.97 -6.08 18.97
N ILE A 71 17.83 -6.30 18.29
CA ILE A 71 17.17 -7.63 18.27
C ILE A 71 18.07 -8.73 17.69
N LYS A 72 18.99 -8.39 16.78
CA LYS A 72 19.94 -9.35 16.24
C LYS A 72 21.09 -9.60 17.21
N GLU A 73 21.58 -8.58 17.90
CA GLU A 73 22.69 -8.70 18.85
C GLU A 73 22.27 -9.45 20.13
N ASP A 74 21.04 -9.27 20.63
CA ASP A 74 20.51 -9.98 21.81
C ASP A 74 20.21 -11.48 21.58
N LYS A 75 20.29 -11.95 20.33
CA LYS A 75 20.03 -13.36 19.95
C LYS A 75 21.30 -14.16 19.68
N PHE A 76 22.48 -13.60 19.94
CA PHE A 76 23.79 -14.26 19.89
C PHE A 76 24.53 -14.09 21.22
#